data_AF-A0A1A8GKV4-F1
#
_entry.id   AF-A0A1A8GKV4-F1
#
_cell.length_a   1.000
_cell.length_b   1.000
_cell.length_c   1.000
_cell.angle_alpha   90.00
_cell.angle_beta   90.00
_cell.angle_gamma   90.00
#
_symmetry.space_group_name_H-M   'P 1'
#
loop_
_entity.id
_entity.type
_entity.pdbx_description
1 polymer ?
#
loop_
_entity_poly.entity_id
_entity_poly.type
_entity_poly.pdbx_seq_one_letter_code
_entity_poly.pdbx_strand_id
1 'polypeptide(L)' 'DLLDQLFCTSCGLHYHGMCLDMAVTPLRRAGWQCPECKVCQTCKNPGEDTKMLVCDMCDKGYHTFCLQPPM' A
#
# COMPACT_ATOMS: atom_id res chain seq x y z
N ASP A 1 -3.90 20.00 5.64
CA ASP A 1 -3.78 19.52 7.03
C ASP A 1 -2.73 18.42 7.06
N LEU A 2 -1.69 18.55 7.89
CA LEU A 2 -0.59 17.56 7.98
C LEU A 2 -1.10 16.19 8.46
N LEU A 3 -2.26 16.16 9.14
CA LEU A 3 -2.91 14.94 9.60
C LEU A 3 -3.63 14.17 8.48
N ASP A 4 -3.77 14.74 7.28
CA ASP A 4 -4.35 14.07 6.11
C ASP A 4 -3.28 13.61 5.11
N GLN A 5 -2.02 13.47 5.55
CA GLN A 5 -0.92 13.03 4.70
C GLN A 5 -0.39 11.65 5.07
N LEU A 6 -0.03 10.88 4.05
CA LEU A 6 0.70 9.62 4.12
C LEU A 6 2.14 9.82 3.62
N PHE A 7 3.07 9.14 4.28
CA PHE A 7 4.51 9.24 4.06
C PHE A 7 5.00 7.89 3.56
N CYS A 8 5.50 7.83 2.33
CA CYS A 8 5.99 6.57 1.76
C CYS A 8 7.30 6.18 2.44
N THR A 9 7.35 5.01 3.06
CA THR A 9 8.56 4.54 3.75
C THR A 9 9.68 4.11 2.81
N SER A 10 9.41 3.96 1.50
CA SER A 10 10.42 3.57 0.50
C SER A 10 11.09 4.77 -0.17
N CYS A 11 10.31 5.76 -0.64
CA CYS A 11 10.84 6.90 -1.41
C CYS A 11 10.81 8.24 -0.66
N GLY A 12 10.16 8.31 0.51
CA GLY A 12 10.05 9.54 1.30
C GLY A 12 9.09 10.59 0.74
N LEU A 13 8.35 10.30 -0.34
CA LEU A 13 7.34 11.20 -0.89
C LEU A 13 6.07 11.23 -0.03
N HIS A 14 5.33 12.33 -0.16
CA HIS A 14 4.13 12.64 0.59
C HIS A 14 2.90 12.69 -0.30
N TYR A 15 1.78 12.19 0.20
CA TYR A 15 0.52 12.14 -0.53
C TYR A 15 -0.63 12.53 0.40
N HIS A 16 -1.52 13.39 -0.07
CA HIS A 16 -2.77 13.67 0.64
C HIS A 16 -3.72 12.49 0.49
N GLY A 17 -4.45 12.16 1.56
CA GLY A 17 -5.48 11.12 1.53
C GLY A 17 -6.52 11.39 0.45
N MET A 18 -7.01 12.63 0.38
CA MET A 18 -7.98 13.05 -0.64
C MET A 18 -7.45 12.94 -2.09
N CYS A 19 -6.15 13.15 -2.32
CA CYS A 19 -5.58 13.00 -3.68
C CYS A 19 -5.44 11.54 -4.12
N LEU A 20 -5.48 10.60 -3.16
CA LEU A 20 -5.44 9.16 -3.38
C LEU A 20 -6.81 8.50 -3.20
N ASP A 21 -7.88 9.27 -3.02
CA ASP A 21 -9.21 8.78 -2.63
C ASP A 21 -9.18 7.83 -1.42
N MET A 22 -8.32 8.15 -0.45
CA MET A 22 -7.95 7.29 0.67
C MET A 22 -8.09 8.01 2.01
N ALA A 23 -9.00 7.55 2.87
CA ALA A 23 -9.04 7.96 4.27
C ALA A 23 -7.72 7.64 5.02
N VAL A 24 -7.11 8.64 5.66
CA VAL A 24 -5.87 8.42 6.43
C VAL A 24 -6.19 7.84 7.80
N THR A 25 -5.84 6.57 8.03
CA THR A 25 -6.05 5.87 9.32
C THR A 25 -4.72 5.47 9.96
N PRO A 26 -4.67 5.23 11.29
CA PRO A 26 -3.47 4.72 11.95
C PRO A 26 -2.96 3.41 11.32
N LEU A 27 -3.89 2.54 10.88
CA LEU A 27 -3.55 1.27 10.23
C LEU A 27 -2.89 1.47 8.86
N ARG A 28 -3.40 2.40 8.05
CA ARG A 28 -2.80 2.74 6.75
C ARG A 28 -1.44 3.41 6.92
N ARG A 29 -1.27 4.28 7.93
CA ARG A 29 0.01 4.94 8.24
C ARG A 29 1.13 3.95 8.58
N ALA A 30 0.80 2.81 9.19
CA ALA A 30 1.78 1.83 9.66
C ALA A 30 2.52 1.14 8.49
N GLY A 31 3.69 1.68 8.14
CA GLY A 31 4.53 1.15 7.07
C GLY A 31 3.87 1.32 5.70
N TRP A 32 3.28 2.48 5.44
CA TRP A 32 2.64 2.79 4.17
C TRP A 32 3.65 2.89 3.02
N GLN A 33 3.28 2.36 1.86
CA GLN A 33 4.04 2.51 0.62
C GLN A 33 3.13 3.08 -0.47
N CYS A 34 3.61 4.12 -1.16
CA CYS A 34 2.89 4.73 -2.27
C CYS A 34 2.70 3.74 -3.44
N PRO A 35 1.77 4.01 -4.38
CA PRO A 35 1.49 3.12 -5.50
C PRO A 35 2.75 2.67 -6.26
N GLU A 36 3.67 3.60 -6.54
CA GLU A 36 4.92 3.33 -7.27
C GLU A 36 5.95 2.48 -6.49
N CYS A 37 5.83 2.43 -5.16
CA CYS A 37 6.77 1.72 -4.29
C CYS A 37 6.18 0.45 -3.67
N LYS A 38 4.89 0.18 -3.92
CA LYS A 38 4.17 -0.89 -3.25
C LYS A 38 4.72 -2.24 -3.70
N VAL A 39 4.94 -3.13 -2.74
CA VAL A 39 5.39 -4.50 -3.00
C VAL A 39 4.48 -5.49 -2.31
N CYS A 40 4.46 -6.72 -2.83
CA CYS A 40 3.82 -7.83 -2.15
C CYS A 40 4.45 -8.08 -0.78
N GLN A 41 3.63 -8.11 0.28
CA GLN A 41 4.15 -8.29 1.64
C GLN A 41 4.70 -9.70 1.89
N THR A 42 4.34 -10.69 1.08
CA THR A 42 4.87 -12.06 1.18
C THR A 42 6.23 -12.18 0.48
N CYS A 43 6.31 -11.86 -0.81
CA CYS A 43 7.51 -12.12 -1.62
C CYS A 43 8.45 -10.90 -1.75
N LYS A 44 8.03 -9.72 -1.30
CA LYS A 44 8.76 -8.44 -1.37
C LYS A 44 9.08 -7.95 -2.79
N ASN A 45 8.39 -8.46 -3.81
CA ASN A 45 8.54 -8.02 -5.20
C ASN A 45 7.40 -7.08 -5.62
N PRO A 46 7.69 -6.03 -6.43
CA PRO A 46 6.68 -5.14 -6.97
C PRO A 46 5.96 -5.72 -8.19
N GLY A 47 6.65 -6.45 -9.07
CA GLY A 47 6.13 -6.87 -10.38
C GLY A 47 4.92 -7.80 -10.33
N GLU A 48 4.30 -8.10 -11.48
CA GLU A 48 2.98 -8.77 -11.57
C GLU A 48 1.83 -7.94 -10.95
N ASP A 49 1.89 -6.61 -11.11
CA ASP A 49 0.94 -5.62 -10.55
C ASP A 49 -0.53 -5.97 -10.84
N THR A 50 -0.83 -6.50 -12.03
CA THR A 50 -2.19 -6.92 -12.42
C THR A 50 -2.74 -8.08 -11.59
N LYS A 51 -1.86 -8.81 -10.89
CA LYS A 51 -2.19 -9.91 -9.97
C LYS A 51 -1.96 -9.51 -8.52
N MET A 52 -1.70 -8.23 -8.22
CA MET A 52 -1.52 -7.73 -6.87
C MET A 52 -2.83 -7.13 -6.36
N LEU A 53 -3.37 -7.72 -5.30
CA LEU A 53 -4.46 -7.14 -4.53
C LEU A 53 -3.91 -6.11 -3.55
N VAL A 54 -4.64 -5.02 -3.33
CA VAL A 54 -4.35 -4.04 -2.29
C VAL A 54 -5.47 -4.10 -1.27
N CYS A 55 -5.11 -4.27 0.00
CA CYS A 55 -6.11 -4.35 1.07
C CYS A 55 -6.76 -2.99 1.32
N ASP A 56 -8.08 -2.88 1.21
CA ASP A 56 -8.78 -1.61 1.45
C ASP A 56 -8.59 -1.06 2.87
N MET A 57 -8.30 -1.90 3.87
CA MET A 57 -8.18 -1.45 5.27
C MET A 57 -6.77 -0.95 5.63
N CYS A 58 -5.73 -1.65 5.18
CA CYS A 58 -4.34 -1.34 5.55
C CYS A 58 -3.46 -0.87 4.39
N ASP A 59 -4.00 -0.89 3.16
CA ASP A 59 -3.32 -0.51 1.92
C ASP A 59 -2.07 -1.34 1.58
N LYS A 60 -1.93 -2.53 2.15
CA LYS A 60 -0.81 -3.43 1.85
C LYS A 60 -1.09 -4.27 0.61
N GLY A 61 -0.06 -4.44 -0.22
CA GLY A 61 -0.12 -5.24 -1.46
C GLY A 61 0.17 -6.72 -1.22
N TYR A 62 -0.55 -7.60 -1.90
CA TYR A 62 -0.37 -9.05 -1.89
C TYR A 62 -0.67 -9.62 -3.27
N HIS A 63 0.25 -10.39 -3.86
CA HIS A 63 -0.08 -11.15 -5.06
C HIS A 63 -1.11 -12.23 -4.76
N THR A 64 -2.07 -12.46 -5.66
CA THR A 64 -3.10 -13.50 -5.51
C THR A 64 -2.49 -14.89 -5.26
N PHE A 65 -1.37 -15.19 -5.91
CA PHE A 65 -0.63 -16.45 -5.77
C PHE A 65 0.31 -16.50 -4.55
N CYS A 66 0.54 -15.37 -3.87
CA CYS A 66 1.33 -15.30 -2.63
C CYS A 66 0.47 -15.39 -1.35
N LEU A 67 -0.86 -15.47 -1.50
CA LEU A 67 -1.78 -15.68 -0.38
C LEU A 67 -1.77 -17.14 0.10
N GLN A 68 -2.27 -17.35 1.31
CA GLN A 68 -2.46 -18.69 1.88
C GLN A 68 -3.91 -18.84 2.39
N PRO A 69 -4.76 -19.64 1.70
CA PRO A 69 -4.51 -20.29 0.42
C PRO A 69 -4.35 -19.28 -0.74
N PRO A 70 -3.73 -19.68 -1.87
CA PRO A 70 -3.73 -18.87 -3.08
C PRO A 70 -5.16 -18.59 -3.58
N MET A 71 -5.38 -17.43 -4.18
CA MET A 71 -6.63 -17.06 -4.87
C MET A 71 -6.55 -17.32 -6.38
#